data_AF-A0A8J7B247-F1
#
_entry.id   AF-A0A8J7B247-F1
#
_cell.length_a   1.000
_cell.length_b   1.000
_cell.length_c   1.000
_cell.angle_alpha   90.00
_cell.angle_beta   90.00
_cell.angle_gamma   90.00
#
_symmetry.space_group_name_H-M   'P 1'
#
loop_
_entity.id
_entity.type
_entity.pdbx_description
1 polymer ?
#
loop_
_entity_poly.entity_id
_entity_poly.type
_entity_poly.pdbx_seq_one_letter_code
_entity_poly.pdbx_strand_id
1 'polypeptide(L)'
;MPRLPMLLIGSGMIAILDSVALALPPPDEIPEEILRTEVITEARSPIDGKPISAADYAALQARLRDPNTEVIVNSDIASLIQLLQFRRVLRPILPFLP
;
A
#
# COMPACT_ATOMS: atom_id res chain seq x y z
N MET A 1 12.90 72.48 -14.05
CA MET A 1 12.26 71.53 -14.99
C MET A 1 13.14 71.48 -16.22
N PRO A 2 13.52 70.32 -16.81
CA PRO A 2 12.81 69.03 -16.85
C PRO A 2 13.57 67.86 -16.17
N ARG A 3 12.88 66.72 -16.08
CA ARG A 3 13.19 65.51 -15.30
C ARG A 3 14.01 64.54 -16.16
N LEU A 4 15.17 64.11 -15.67
CA LEU A 4 16.00 63.08 -16.30
C LEU A 4 15.62 61.72 -15.65
N PRO A 5 15.31 60.68 -16.44
CA PRO A 5 14.56 59.52 -15.98
C PRO A 5 15.47 58.57 -15.19
N MET A 6 15.03 58.20 -13.99
CA MET A 6 15.58 57.10 -13.20
C MET A 6 15.18 55.79 -13.87
N LEU A 7 15.93 55.45 -14.92
CA LEU A 7 15.85 54.21 -15.67
C LEU A 7 16.56 53.13 -14.83
N LEU A 8 15.84 52.55 -13.88
CA LEU A 8 16.27 51.36 -13.13
C LEU A 8 15.06 50.67 -12.47
N ILE A 9 14.00 50.46 -13.24
CA ILE A 9 12.94 49.51 -12.91
C ILE A 9 12.94 48.50 -14.05
N GLY A 10 13.83 47.52 -13.96
CA GLY A 10 14.00 46.56 -15.06
C GLY A 10 15.17 45.62 -14.87
N SER A 11 15.24 44.93 -13.73
CA SER A 11 15.84 43.60 -13.63
C SER A 11 15.72 43.15 -12.18
N GLY A 12 15.09 42.02 -11.94
CA GLY A 12 14.86 41.49 -10.59
C GLY A 12 13.53 40.77 -10.42
N MET A 13 12.71 40.68 -11.47
CA MET A 13 11.70 39.62 -11.59
C MET A 13 12.39 38.41 -12.22
N ILE A 14 12.33 37.26 -11.56
CA ILE A 14 12.93 35.96 -11.95
C ILE A 14 14.30 35.70 -11.27
N ALA A 15 14.33 35.76 -9.94
CA ALA A 15 15.12 34.80 -9.19
C ALA A 15 14.26 33.55 -8.98
N ILE A 16 14.18 32.79 -10.08
CA ILE A 16 14.07 31.33 -10.20
C ILE A 16 13.53 30.64 -8.94
N LEU A 17 12.29 30.15 -9.09
CA LEU A 17 11.67 29.08 -8.31
C LEU A 17 12.61 27.85 -8.30
N ASP A 18 13.51 27.79 -7.33
CA ASP A 18 14.21 26.56 -6.95
C ASP A 18 13.60 26.02 -5.65
N SER A 19 12.26 26.05 -5.58
CA SER A 19 11.53 25.21 -4.65
C SER A 19 11.70 23.78 -5.13
N VAL A 20 12.82 23.18 -4.71
CA VAL A 20 13.04 21.73 -4.67
C VAL A 20 11.76 21.13 -4.12
N ALA A 21 11.00 20.49 -5.00
CA ALA A 21 9.79 19.78 -4.67
C ALA A 21 10.18 18.56 -3.84
N LEU A 22 10.43 18.77 -2.54
CA LEU A 22 10.84 17.78 -1.54
C LEU A 22 9.83 16.64 -1.33
N ALA A 23 8.71 16.66 -2.05
CA ALA A 23 7.61 15.71 -1.92
C ALA A 23 7.18 15.08 -3.25
N LEU A 24 7.82 15.43 -4.38
CA LEU A 24 7.56 14.72 -5.62
C LEU A 24 8.44 13.46 -5.66
N PRO A 25 7.88 12.29 -6.03
CA PRO A 25 8.70 11.11 -6.26
C PRO A 25 9.73 11.39 -7.37
N PRO A 26 10.87 10.69 -7.38
CA PRO A 26 11.86 10.79 -8.45
C PRO A 26 11.19 10.70 -9.84
N PRO A 27 11.68 11.44 -10.84
CA PRO A 27 11.08 11.45 -12.17
C PRO A 27 11.09 10.09 -12.87
N ASP A 28 11.97 9.17 -12.43
CA ASP A 28 12.06 7.80 -12.92
C ASP A 28 11.11 6.82 -12.19
N GLU A 29 10.47 7.26 -11.09
CA GLU A 29 9.51 6.44 -10.35
C GLU A 29 8.14 6.45 -11.05
N ILE A 30 7.61 5.26 -11.31
CA ILE A 30 6.30 5.09 -11.93
C ILE A 30 5.22 5.57 -10.94
N PRO A 31 4.33 6.51 -11.32
CA PRO A 31 3.24 6.93 -10.47
C PRO A 31 2.36 5.77 -10.02
N GLU A 32 1.90 5.80 -8.78
CA GLU A 32 1.09 4.74 -8.20
C GLU A 32 -0.23 4.54 -8.96
N GLU A 33 -0.79 5.61 -9.52
CA GLU A 33 -2.00 5.57 -10.35
C GLU A 33 -1.81 4.68 -11.58
N ILE A 34 -0.61 4.66 -12.16
CA ILE A 34 -0.28 3.79 -13.30
C ILE A 34 -0.18 2.35 -12.81
N LEU A 35 0.57 2.09 -11.73
CA LEU A 35 0.73 0.74 -11.16
C LEU A 35 -0.61 0.11 -10.74
N ARG A 36 -1.57 0.91 -10.24
CA ARG A 36 -2.92 0.45 -9.91
C ARG A 36 -3.76 0.09 -11.14
N THR A 37 -3.42 0.63 -12.31
CA THR A 37 -4.05 0.28 -13.59
C THR A 37 -3.35 -0.85 -14.34
N GLU A 38 -2.15 -1.23 -13.94
CA GLU A 38 -1.44 -2.37 -14.51
C GLU A 38 -2.19 -3.66 -14.18
N VAL A 39 -2.71 -4.32 -15.21
CA VAL A 39 -3.29 -5.65 -15.08
C VAL A 39 -2.14 -6.62 -14.86
N ILE A 40 -2.00 -7.13 -13.64
CA ILE A 40 -1.01 -8.17 -13.31
C ILE A 40 -1.37 -9.43 -14.11
N THR A 41 -0.75 -9.60 -15.27
CA THR A 41 -0.96 -10.75 -16.17
C THR A 41 -0.17 -11.98 -15.73
N GLU A 42 0.87 -11.77 -14.92
CA GLU A 42 1.75 -12.80 -14.40
C GLU A 42 1.25 -13.28 -13.02
N ALA A 43 0.96 -14.56 -12.90
CA ALA A 43 0.66 -15.13 -11.59
C ALA A 43 1.91 -15.08 -10.69
N ARG A 44 1.72 -14.78 -9.40
CA ARG A 44 2.79 -14.76 -8.39
C ARG A 44 2.50 -15.71 -7.24
N SER A 45 3.55 -16.25 -6.64
CA SER A 45 3.46 -17.05 -5.43
C SER A 45 2.91 -16.20 -4.27
N PRO A 46 1.89 -16.68 -3.52
CA PRO A 46 1.33 -15.95 -2.39
C PRO A 46 2.27 -15.86 -1.18
N ILE A 47 3.32 -16.70 -1.14
CA ILE A 47 4.28 -16.73 -0.02
C ILE A 47 5.48 -15.84 -0.31
N ASP A 48 6.01 -15.91 -1.55
CA ASP A 48 7.33 -15.33 -1.88
C ASP A 48 7.25 -14.20 -2.92
N GLY A 49 6.10 -13.96 -3.55
CA GLY A 49 5.94 -12.96 -4.62
C GLY A 49 6.66 -13.28 -5.95
N LYS A 50 7.35 -14.42 -6.03
CA LYS A 50 8.04 -14.89 -7.25
C LYS A 50 7.02 -15.19 -8.37
N PRO A 51 7.36 -14.96 -9.65
CA PRO A 51 6.49 -15.32 -10.76
C PRO A 51 6.30 -16.84 -10.82
N ILE A 52 5.07 -17.27 -11.10
CA ILE A 52 4.68 -18.68 -11.26
C ILE A 52 3.96 -18.87 -12.60
N SER A 53 4.00 -20.09 -13.14
CA SER A 53 3.32 -20.40 -14.40
C SER A 53 1.80 -20.33 -14.25
N ALA A 54 1.09 -20.00 -15.34
CA ALA A 54 -0.37 -20.00 -15.37
C ALA A 54 -0.98 -21.37 -15.00
N ALA A 55 -0.31 -22.47 -15.38
CA ALA A 55 -0.74 -23.83 -15.02
C ALA A 55 -0.64 -24.09 -13.51
N ASP A 56 0.48 -23.68 -12.90
CA ASP A 56 0.71 -23.82 -11.46
C ASP A 56 -0.27 -22.96 -10.66
N TYR A 57 -0.56 -21.75 -11.15
CA TYR A 57 -1.56 -20.88 -10.56
C TYR A 57 -2.97 -21.47 -10.63
N ALA A 58 -3.36 -22.03 -11.77
CA ALA A 58 -4.67 -22.68 -11.92
C ALA A 58 -4.79 -23.88 -10.96
N ALA A 59 -3.74 -24.68 -10.82
CA ALA A 59 -3.70 -25.80 -9.88
C ALA A 59 -3.76 -25.34 -8.42
N LEU A 60 -3.02 -24.28 -8.06
CA LEU A 60 -3.08 -23.67 -6.73
C LEU A 60 -4.49 -23.15 -6.43
N GLN A 61 -5.11 -22.45 -7.38
CA GLN A 61 -6.44 -21.90 -7.21
C GLN A 61 -7.51 -22.98 -7.06
N ALA A 62 -7.36 -24.11 -7.77
CA ALA A 62 -8.23 -25.27 -7.63
C ALA A 62 -8.12 -25.89 -6.22
N ARG A 63 -6.90 -26.02 -5.68
CA ARG A 63 -6.67 -26.50 -4.31
C ARG A 63 -7.27 -25.56 -3.26
N LEU A 64 -7.04 -24.26 -3.40
CA LEU A 64 -7.54 -23.26 -2.44
C LEU A 64 -9.07 -23.11 -2.46
N ARG A 65 -9.73 -23.47 -3.57
CA ARG A 65 -11.19 -23.44 -3.70
C ARG A 65 -11.86 -24.73 -3.23
N ASP A 66 -11.11 -25.78 -2.90
CA ASP A 66 -11.71 -27.02 -2.41
C ASP A 66 -12.32 -26.78 -1.02
N PRO A 67 -13.66 -26.82 -0.88
CA PRO A 67 -14.33 -26.58 0.39
C PRO A 67 -14.04 -27.66 1.43
N ASN A 68 -13.47 -28.80 1.01
CA ASN A 68 -13.06 -29.89 1.89
C ASN A 68 -11.60 -29.75 2.36
N THR A 69 -10.90 -28.67 1.99
CA THR A 69 -9.58 -28.40 2.55
C THR A 69 -9.74 -28.06 4.02
N GLU A 70 -9.29 -28.96 4.89
CA GLU A 70 -9.20 -28.68 6.32
C GLU A 70 -8.29 -27.46 6.52
N VAL A 71 -8.82 -26.44 7.20
CA VAL A 71 -8.01 -25.31 7.63
C VAL A 71 -7.10 -25.82 8.75
N ILE A 72 -5.89 -26.21 8.37
CA ILE A 72 -4.88 -26.67 9.33
C ILE A 72 -4.35 -25.45 10.07
N VAL A 73 -5.04 -25.08 11.15
CA VAL A 73 -4.55 -24.11 12.13
C VAL A 73 -3.86 -24.88 13.25
N ASN A 74 -2.70 -24.40 13.71
CA ASN A 74 -2.09 -24.95 14.91
C ASN A 74 -3.11 -24.91 16.07
N SER A 75 -3.24 -26.02 16.82
CA SER A 75 -4.21 -26.17 17.92
C SER A 75 -4.10 -25.07 18.96
N ASP A 76 -2.89 -24.58 19.22
CA ASP A 76 -2.63 -23.52 20.19
C ASP A 76 -3.19 -22.18 19.70
N ILE A 77 -3.02 -21.90 18.40
CA ILE A 77 -3.57 -20.70 17.75
C ILE A 77 -5.10 -20.79 17.73
N ALA A 78 -5.67 -21.95 17.40
CA ALA A 78 -7.12 -22.15 17.42
C ALA A 78 -7.71 -21.91 18.81
N SER A 79 -7.04 -22.40 19.86
CA SER A 79 -7.43 -22.18 21.26
C SER A 79 -7.34 -20.70 21.63
N LEU A 80 -6.26 -20.02 21.22
CA LEU A 80 -6.07 -18.59 21.47
C LEU A 80 -7.16 -17.76 20.78
N ILE A 81 -7.53 -18.07 19.54
CA ILE A 81 -8.62 -17.41 18.81
C ILE A 81 -9.94 -17.54 19.59
N GLN A 82 -10.25 -18.73 20.10
CA GLN A 82 -11.47 -18.94 20.90
C GLN A 82 -11.47 -18.10 22.19
N LEU A 83 -10.33 -18.04 22.90
CA LEU A 83 -10.18 -17.21 24.10
C LEU A 83 -10.37 -15.71 23.79
N LEU A 84 -9.83 -15.23 22.66
CA LEU A 84 -10.02 -13.85 22.23
C LEU A 84 -11.47 -13.54 21.86
N GLN A 85 -12.15 -14.46 21.18
CA GLN A 85 -13.57 -14.33 20.87
C GLN A 85 -14.41 -14.27 22.16
N PHE A 86 -14.13 -15.15 23.12
CA PHE A 86 -14.79 -15.14 24.42
C PHE A 86 -14.55 -13.83 25.19
N ARG A 87 -13.30 -13.36 25.24
CA ARG A 87 -12.95 -12.06 25.84
C ARG A 87 -13.71 -10.91 25.19
N ARG A 88 -13.85 -10.93 23.86
CA ARG A 88 -14.62 -9.91 23.13
C ARG A 88 -16.10 -9.89 23.54
N VAL A 89 -16.69 -11.06 23.79
CA VAL A 89 -18.08 -11.19 24.26
C VAL A 89 -18.24 -10.74 25.72
N LEU A 90 -17.25 -10.99 26.57
CA LEU A 90 -17.29 -10.60 27.99
C LEU A 90 -17.00 -9.11 28.24
N ARG A 91 -16.22 -8.47 27.37
CA ARG A 91 -15.78 -7.07 27.55
C ARG A 91 -16.92 -6.06 27.87
N PRO A 92 -18.12 -6.16 27.29
CA PRO A 92 -19.24 -5.27 27.64
C PRO A 92 -19.81 -5.51 29.04
N ILE A 93 -19.71 -6.74 29.56
CA ILE A 93 -20.29 -7.14 30.86
C ILE A 93 -19.29 -6.88 31.99
N LEU A 94 -17.99 -7.10 31.73
CA LEU A 94 -16.90 -6.94 32.67
C LEU A 94 -15.91 -5.88 32.16
N PRO A 95 -16.30 -4.59 32.12
CA PRO A 95 -15.50 -3.53 31.49
C PRO A 95 -14.18 -3.20 32.23
N PHE A 96 -14.00 -3.73 33.44
CA PHE A 96 -12.86 -3.46 34.32
C PHE A 96 -11.90 -4.63 34.48
N LEU A 97 -12.12 -5.76 33.78
CA LEU A 97 -11.13 -6.83 33.72
C LEU A 97 -10.06 -6.47 32.68
N PRO A 98 -8.75 -6.48 33.02
CA PRO A 98 -7.68 -6.22 32.07
C PRO A 98 -7.66 -7.21 30.89
#